data_AF-A0A3B1KC71-F1
#
_entry.id   AF-A0A3B1KC71-F1
#
_cell.length_a   1.000
_cell.length_b   1.000
_cell.length_c   1.000
_cell.angle_alpha   90.00
_cell.angle_beta   90.00
_cell.angle_gamma   90.00
#
_symmetry.space_group_name_H-M   'P 1'
#
loop_
_entity.id
_entity.type
_entity.pdbx_description
1 polymer ?
#
loop_
_entity_poly.entity_id
_entity_poly.type
_entity_poly.pdbx_seq_one_letter_code
_entity_poly.pdbx_strand_id
1 'polypeptide(L)'
;MALQRTAGQLWRIGADSGLKSCARLFRTAAVSCRRTAPLGPMPNEDIDWQNLEALEKYRSYTRYITAAEKARNKEVWWKTYRQYVDQQPDPEFGLVDIGLPYCRPSRVKEARERRKVMRENRKNPELERATRLRSFRISLDKVKTEWEKTNGPYHIQRLAEHYGIYRDLFPMAYFVPRVMLRVGYEGDGSALVHYGNHLSPTQASVAPHISFEAEEDSLWTLLLTSPDEHLHDGEQEYVHWLVGNIPGGAVLSGQEICPYIAPFPAKGTGFQRYVFILFKQDVHVDFSSDVRPSPCHSLKQRSFKTVDFYRKYEDLITPAGLAFFQSQWDESVTSTFHTLLNMREPVFEYERPPVYHPPQQKYPHGQPLRYMDRYRDGKEHTYGIY
;
A
#
# COMPACT_ATOMS: atom_id res chain seq x y z
N MET A 1 20.79 -19.15 66.48
CA MET A 1 22.15 -18.63 66.74
C MET A 1 22.39 -17.52 65.72
N ALA A 2 22.20 -16.25 66.10
CA ALA A 2 23.31 -15.38 66.52
C ALA A 2 24.26 -15.08 65.33
N LEU A 3 24.62 -13.86 64.93
CA LEU A 3 24.51 -12.53 65.55
C LEU A 3 24.86 -11.48 64.46
N GLN A 4 24.13 -10.37 64.49
CA GLN A 4 24.58 -8.97 64.33
C GLN A 4 25.30 -8.43 63.09
N ARG A 5 24.60 -7.46 62.49
CA ARG A 5 25.11 -6.20 61.93
C ARG A 5 26.04 -5.47 62.91
N THR A 6 27.12 -4.90 62.41
CA THR A 6 27.76 -3.72 63.01
C THR A 6 28.28 -2.78 61.93
N ALA A 7 27.75 -1.55 61.95
CA ALA A 7 28.36 -0.37 61.35
C ALA A 7 29.63 0.00 62.11
N GLY A 8 30.66 0.50 61.41
CA GLY A 8 31.88 1.03 62.00
C GLY A 8 32.26 2.34 61.33
N GLN A 9 32.28 3.39 62.14
CA GLN A 9 32.47 4.79 61.77
C GLN A 9 33.84 5.07 61.14
N LEU A 10 33.82 5.88 60.07
CA LEU A 10 34.99 6.56 59.52
C LEU A 10 35.44 7.65 60.50
N TRP A 11 36.53 7.39 61.23
CA TRP A 11 37.29 8.42 61.92
C TRP A 11 38.11 9.21 60.90
N ARG A 12 37.81 10.51 60.79
CA ARG A 12 38.74 11.50 60.23
C ARG A 12 39.86 11.69 61.23
N ILE A 13 41.09 11.40 60.82
CA ILE A 13 42.27 12.05 61.37
C ILE A 13 43.03 12.61 60.18
N GLY A 14 42.94 13.93 60.02
CA GLY A 14 43.83 14.68 59.17
C GLY A 14 45.18 14.79 59.86
N ALA A 15 46.24 14.46 59.13
CA ALA A 15 47.57 14.94 59.43
C ALA A 15 48.12 15.55 58.13
N ASP A 16 48.14 16.87 58.12
CA ASP A 16 48.90 17.67 57.17
C ASP A 16 50.39 17.38 57.37
N SER A 17 51.06 16.98 56.31
CA SER A 17 52.48 17.27 56.15
C SER A 17 52.79 17.31 54.67
N GLY A 18 52.87 18.54 54.16
CA GLY A 18 53.22 18.82 52.77
C GLY A 18 54.63 18.35 52.46
N LEU A 19 54.77 17.73 51.29
CA LEU A 19 56.01 17.76 50.51
C LEU A 19 55.62 17.62 49.05
N LYS A 20 55.76 18.76 48.36
CA LYS A 20 55.67 18.88 46.91
C LYS A 20 56.78 18.02 46.29
N SER A 21 56.41 16.88 45.71
CA SER A 21 57.25 16.21 44.72
C SER A 21 56.39 15.95 43.47
N CYS A 22 56.79 16.61 42.40
CA CYS A 22 56.13 16.61 41.11
C CYS A 22 56.56 15.35 40.36
N ALA A 23 55.97 14.21 40.71
CA ALA A 23 56.12 12.97 39.94
C ALA A 23 54.92 12.83 39.00
N ARG A 24 55.11 13.16 37.73
CA ARG A 24 54.19 12.78 36.64
C ARG A 24 54.17 11.26 36.54
N LEU A 25 53.36 10.61 37.35
CA LEU A 25 52.95 9.23 37.13
C LEU A 25 51.92 9.27 36.00
N PHE A 26 52.38 8.91 34.79
CA PHE A 26 51.49 8.45 33.74
C PHE A 26 50.71 7.25 34.28
N ARG A 27 49.51 7.50 34.82
CA ARG A 27 48.51 6.45 35.00
C ARG A 27 48.04 6.07 33.61
N THR A 28 48.63 5.02 33.05
CA THR A 28 47.99 4.20 32.03
C THR A 28 46.75 3.58 32.68
N ALA A 29 45.63 4.30 32.63
CA ALA A 29 44.33 3.70 32.89
C ALA A 29 44.06 2.73 31.74
N ALA A 30 44.44 1.47 31.93
CA ALA A 30 43.95 0.39 31.08
C ALA A 30 42.44 0.34 31.26
N VAL A 31 41.71 0.93 30.30
CA VAL A 31 40.26 0.75 30.20
C VAL A 31 40.04 -0.74 29.96
N SER A 32 39.66 -1.47 31.01
CA SER A 32 39.13 -2.82 30.86
C SER A 32 37.81 -2.67 30.11
N CYS A 33 37.85 -2.80 28.78
CA CYS A 33 36.64 -2.86 27.97
C CYS A 33 35.78 -4.01 28.52
N ARG A 34 34.67 -3.69 29.19
CA ARG A 34 33.65 -4.68 29.55
C ARG A 34 33.09 -5.22 28.23
N ARG A 35 33.55 -6.38 27.79
CA ARG A 35 33.04 -7.07 26.60
C ARG A 35 31.83 -7.89 27.01
N THR A 36 30.73 -7.72 26.28
CA THR A 36 29.53 -8.55 26.40
C THR A 36 29.52 -9.55 25.26
N ALA A 37 29.12 -10.80 25.54
CA ALA A 37 28.91 -11.80 24.51
C ALA A 37 27.77 -11.36 23.56
N PRO A 38 27.84 -11.73 22.27
CA PRO A 38 26.74 -11.48 21.34
C PRO A 38 25.49 -12.25 21.76
N LEU A 39 24.31 -11.70 21.46
CA LEU A 39 23.02 -12.29 21.85
C LEU A 39 22.55 -13.39 20.89
N GLY A 40 23.21 -13.52 19.74
CA GLY A 40 22.92 -14.52 18.72
C GLY A 40 24.14 -14.70 17.81
N PRO A 41 24.02 -15.53 16.75
CA PRO A 41 25.11 -15.78 15.83
C PRO A 41 25.57 -14.48 15.16
N MET A 42 26.88 -14.30 15.04
CA MET A 42 27.47 -13.17 14.32
C MET A 42 27.51 -13.44 12.81
N PRO A 43 27.50 -12.39 11.97
CA PRO A 43 27.75 -12.56 10.55
C PRO A 43 29.09 -13.26 10.30
N ASN A 44 29.12 -14.17 9.33
CA ASN A 44 30.33 -14.83 8.83
C ASN A 44 31.04 -15.75 9.85
N GLU A 45 30.39 -16.17 10.94
CA GLU A 45 30.92 -17.20 11.84
C GLU A 45 31.11 -18.56 11.14
N ASP A 46 30.28 -18.84 10.13
CA ASP A 46 30.33 -20.08 9.34
C ASP A 46 31.55 -20.16 8.39
N ILE A 47 32.34 -19.08 8.26
CA ILE A 47 33.48 -19.04 7.34
C ILE A 47 34.70 -19.67 8.02
N ASP A 48 35.18 -20.79 7.48
CA ASP A 48 36.45 -21.38 7.90
C ASP A 48 37.64 -20.49 7.49
N TRP A 49 38.24 -19.82 8.47
CA TRP A 49 39.39 -18.93 8.27
C TRP A 49 40.72 -19.68 8.12
N GLN A 50 40.80 -20.97 8.46
CA GLN A 50 42.06 -21.73 8.39
C GLN A 50 42.52 -21.94 6.95
N ASN A 51 41.56 -22.11 6.02
CA ASN A 51 41.82 -22.37 4.60
C ASN A 51 41.28 -21.25 3.71
N LEU A 52 41.68 -20.00 3.97
CA LEU A 52 41.14 -18.83 3.28
C LEU A 52 41.41 -18.83 1.76
N GLU A 53 42.51 -19.43 1.31
CA GLU A 53 42.89 -19.49 -0.10
C GLU A 53 42.07 -20.50 -0.90
N ALA A 54 41.59 -21.56 -0.25
CA ALA A 54 40.78 -22.60 -0.88
C ALA A 54 39.29 -22.20 -1.06
N LEU A 55 38.83 -21.16 -0.35
CA LEU A 55 37.44 -20.72 -0.39
C LEU A 55 37.04 -20.11 -1.73
N GLU A 56 35.84 -20.45 -2.19
CA GLU A 56 35.26 -19.83 -3.38
C GLU A 56 34.99 -18.34 -3.14
N LYS A 57 35.71 -17.48 -3.85
CA LYS A 57 35.52 -16.03 -3.80
C LYS A 57 34.36 -15.61 -4.69
N TYR A 58 33.72 -14.49 -4.35
CA TYR A 58 32.61 -13.95 -5.16
C TYR A 58 33.02 -13.67 -6.61
N ARG A 59 34.20 -13.09 -6.84
CA ARG A 59 34.78 -12.77 -8.18
C ARG A 59 33.95 -11.82 -9.06
N SER A 60 32.72 -11.50 -8.67
CA SER A 60 31.89 -10.46 -9.27
C SER A 60 31.08 -9.72 -8.23
N TYR A 61 30.88 -8.43 -8.46
CA TYR A 61 30.07 -7.58 -7.60
C TYR A 61 28.59 -8.01 -7.56
N THR A 62 28.06 -8.52 -8.67
CA THR A 62 26.66 -9.00 -8.77
C THR A 62 26.39 -10.19 -7.86
N ARG A 63 27.32 -11.14 -7.76
CA ARG A 63 27.20 -12.30 -6.86
C ARG A 63 27.22 -11.86 -5.40
N TYR A 64 28.08 -10.89 -5.07
CA TYR A 64 28.12 -10.30 -3.73
C TYR A 64 26.81 -9.59 -3.38
N ILE A 65 26.29 -8.71 -4.25
CA ILE A 65 25.01 -8.01 -4.02
C ILE A 65 23.90 -9.02 -3.76
N THR A 66 23.77 -10.05 -4.59
CA THR A 66 22.71 -11.05 -4.45
C THR A 66 22.77 -11.75 -3.09
N ALA A 67 23.98 -12.02 -2.59
CA ALA A 67 24.17 -12.58 -1.26
C ALA A 67 23.86 -11.56 -0.14
N ALA A 68 24.26 -10.30 -0.32
CA ALA A 68 24.00 -9.22 0.62
C ALA A 68 22.49 -8.92 0.76
N GLU A 69 21.74 -8.89 -0.33
CA GLU A 69 20.28 -8.71 -0.31
C GLU A 69 19.57 -9.85 0.40
N LYS A 70 20.01 -11.10 0.18
CA LYS A 70 19.50 -12.26 0.91
C LYS A 70 19.78 -12.15 2.41
N ALA A 71 20.97 -11.68 2.79
CA ALA A 71 21.32 -11.46 4.19
C ALA A 71 20.49 -10.32 4.81
N ARG A 72 20.23 -9.25 4.06
CA ARG A 72 19.40 -8.11 4.49
C ARG A 72 17.96 -8.50 4.80
N ASN A 73 17.39 -9.46 4.07
CA ASN A 73 16.01 -9.90 4.26
C ASN A 73 15.83 -10.90 5.42
N LYS A 74 16.92 -11.40 6.02
CA LYS A 74 16.85 -12.29 7.19
C LYS A 74 16.55 -11.49 8.45
N GLU A 75 15.81 -12.10 9.35
CA GLU A 75 15.60 -11.54 10.68
C GLU A 75 16.88 -11.65 11.51
N VAL A 76 17.17 -10.59 12.27
CA VAL A 76 18.38 -10.54 13.09
C VAL A 76 18.11 -9.91 14.45
N TRP A 77 18.90 -10.32 15.43
CA TRP A 77 18.78 -9.92 16.83
C TRP A 77 19.24 -8.48 17.12
N TRP A 78 20.06 -7.87 16.25
CA TRP A 78 20.46 -6.47 16.39
C TRP A 78 19.44 -5.52 15.76
N LYS A 79 19.60 -4.23 16.06
CA LYS A 79 18.78 -3.15 15.53
C LYS A 79 18.93 -3.06 14.02
N THR A 80 17.82 -3.16 13.29
CA THR A 80 17.80 -3.05 11.83
C THR A 80 16.99 -1.83 11.37
N TYR A 81 17.29 -1.31 10.18
CA TYR A 81 16.51 -0.24 9.57
C TYR A 81 15.03 -0.62 9.45
N ARG A 82 14.75 -1.88 9.12
CA ARG A 82 13.39 -2.41 8.96
C ARG A 82 12.56 -2.27 10.24
N GLN A 83 13.13 -2.55 11.40
CA GLN A 83 12.45 -2.40 12.70
C GLN A 83 12.03 -0.95 13.00
N TYR A 84 12.70 0.04 12.42
CA TYR A 84 12.37 1.46 12.64
C TYR A 84 11.33 1.99 11.65
N VAL A 85 11.24 1.40 10.46
CA VAL A 85 10.41 1.91 9.36
C VAL A 85 9.13 1.11 9.21
N ASP A 86 9.21 -0.22 9.28
CA ASP A 86 8.05 -1.09 9.19
C ASP A 86 7.42 -1.16 10.60
N GLN A 87 6.32 -0.45 10.84
CA GLN A 87 5.43 -0.81 11.94
C GLN A 87 4.82 -2.17 11.56
N GLN A 88 5.34 -3.25 12.13
CA GLN A 88 4.81 -4.57 11.83
C GLN A 88 3.35 -4.63 12.32
N PRO A 89 2.39 -5.02 11.47
CA PRO A 89 1.08 -5.43 11.97
C PRO A 89 1.28 -6.58 12.96
N ASP A 90 0.47 -6.61 14.02
CA ASP A 90 0.57 -7.63 15.05
C ASP A 90 0.50 -9.03 14.42
N PRO A 91 1.51 -9.90 14.62
CA PRO A 91 1.60 -11.21 13.96
C PRO A 91 0.53 -12.21 14.42
N GLU A 92 -0.33 -11.86 15.39
CA GLU A 92 -1.35 -12.74 15.94
C GLU A 92 -2.55 -12.97 15.01
N PHE A 93 -2.80 -12.09 14.05
CA PHE A 93 -3.91 -12.24 13.10
C PHE A 93 -3.39 -12.31 11.67
N GLY A 94 -3.22 -13.53 11.16
CA GLY A 94 -3.01 -13.72 9.73
C GLY A 94 -4.20 -13.19 8.94
N LEU A 95 -3.94 -12.52 7.81
CA LEU A 95 -5.00 -12.05 6.93
C LEU A 95 -5.83 -13.25 6.42
N VAL A 96 -7.15 -13.11 6.44
CA VAL A 96 -8.09 -14.16 6.02
C VAL A 96 -8.38 -14.05 4.53
N ASP A 97 -8.40 -15.17 3.81
CA ASP A 97 -8.85 -15.21 2.42
C ASP A 97 -10.38 -15.36 2.37
N ILE A 98 -11.07 -14.32 1.92
CA ILE A 98 -12.53 -14.29 1.75
C ILE A 98 -12.95 -14.53 0.29
N GLY A 99 -12.01 -14.88 -0.59
CA GLY A 99 -12.25 -15.06 -2.02
C GLY A 99 -12.78 -16.43 -2.43
N LEU A 100 -13.13 -16.53 -3.72
CA LEU A 100 -13.51 -17.80 -4.33
C LEU A 100 -12.37 -18.85 -4.30
N PRO A 101 -12.71 -20.13 -4.11
CA PRO A 101 -11.73 -21.21 -4.09
C PRO A 101 -11.03 -21.37 -5.45
N TYR A 102 -9.75 -21.75 -5.41
CA TYR A 102 -8.96 -22.00 -6.62
C TYR A 102 -8.86 -23.48 -6.97
N CYS A 103 -9.59 -23.90 -8.00
CA CYS A 103 -9.47 -25.22 -8.58
C CYS A 103 -8.23 -25.30 -9.48
N ARG A 104 -7.07 -25.66 -8.91
CA ARG A 104 -5.82 -25.78 -9.67
C ARG A 104 -5.88 -26.98 -10.63
N PRO A 105 -5.56 -26.80 -11.93
CA PRO A 105 -5.42 -27.93 -12.85
C PRO A 105 -4.22 -28.82 -12.49
N SER A 106 -4.20 -30.06 -12.99
CA SER A 106 -3.10 -30.99 -12.74
C SER A 106 -1.76 -30.41 -13.22
N ARG A 107 -0.86 -30.13 -12.26
CA ARG A 107 0.48 -29.57 -12.50
C ARG A 107 1.30 -30.40 -13.48
N VAL A 108 1.15 -31.72 -13.45
CA VAL A 108 1.87 -32.64 -14.33
C VAL A 108 1.43 -32.47 -15.78
N LYS A 109 0.12 -32.34 -16.02
CA LYS A 109 -0.45 -32.14 -17.35
C LYS A 109 -0.01 -30.80 -17.94
N GLU A 110 -0.16 -29.72 -17.16
CA GLU A 110 0.25 -28.36 -17.52
C GLU A 110 1.76 -28.30 -17.86
N ALA A 111 2.60 -28.91 -17.02
CA ALA A 111 4.05 -28.95 -17.27
C ALA A 111 4.41 -29.74 -18.53
N ARG A 112 3.68 -30.83 -18.83
CA ARG A 112 3.88 -31.63 -20.05
C ARG A 112 3.52 -30.82 -21.30
N GLU A 113 2.40 -30.11 -21.28
CA GLU A 113 1.95 -29.24 -22.38
C GLU A 113 2.95 -28.11 -22.63
N ARG A 114 3.37 -27.40 -21.58
CA ARG A 114 4.40 -26.35 -21.67
C ARG A 114 5.73 -26.87 -22.25
N ARG A 115 6.19 -28.05 -21.81
CA ARG A 115 7.41 -28.67 -22.35
C ARG A 115 7.26 -29.06 -23.82
N LYS A 116 6.08 -29.50 -24.24
CA LYS A 116 5.78 -29.82 -25.65
C LYS A 116 5.90 -28.56 -26.51
N VAL A 117 5.23 -27.47 -26.12
CA VAL A 117 5.29 -26.18 -26.82
C VAL A 117 6.73 -25.63 -26.88
N MET A 118 7.47 -25.68 -25.77
CA MET A 118 8.88 -25.26 -25.76
C MET A 118 9.75 -26.10 -26.70
N ARG A 119 9.51 -27.41 -26.79
CA ARG A 119 10.25 -28.31 -27.69
C ARG A 119 9.92 -28.01 -29.15
N GLU A 120 8.66 -27.73 -29.49
CA GLU A 120 8.24 -27.34 -30.83
C GLU A 120 8.84 -25.99 -31.24
N ASN A 121 8.81 -24.99 -30.35
CA ASN A 121 9.42 -23.69 -30.60
C ASN A 121 10.94 -23.78 -30.83
N ARG A 122 11.65 -24.63 -30.06
CA ARG A 122 13.09 -24.86 -30.24
C ARG A 122 13.44 -25.62 -31.53
N LYS A 123 12.52 -26.45 -32.05
CA LYS A 123 12.72 -27.16 -33.32
C LYS A 123 12.54 -26.24 -34.54
N ASN A 124 11.83 -25.13 -34.40
CA ASN A 124 11.56 -24.21 -35.49
C ASN A 124 12.82 -23.38 -35.84
N PRO A 125 13.44 -23.57 -37.02
CA PRO A 125 14.66 -22.85 -37.41
C PRO A 125 14.40 -21.36 -37.70
N GLU A 126 13.18 -20.97 -38.07
CA GLU A 126 12.85 -19.57 -38.33
C GLU A 126 12.81 -18.75 -37.04
N LEU A 127 12.24 -19.33 -35.97
CA LEU A 127 12.25 -18.72 -34.64
C LEU A 127 13.68 -18.59 -34.08
N GLU A 128 14.54 -19.58 -34.33
CA GLU A 128 15.96 -19.51 -33.96
C GLU A 128 16.67 -18.37 -34.71
N ARG A 129 16.49 -18.28 -36.03
CA ARG A 129 17.08 -17.20 -36.85
C ARG A 129 16.58 -15.82 -36.40
N ALA A 130 15.28 -15.68 -36.18
CA ALA A 130 14.66 -14.42 -35.76
C ALA A 130 15.12 -13.98 -34.37
N THR A 131 15.29 -14.92 -33.43
CA THR A 131 15.82 -14.62 -32.09
C THR A 131 17.31 -14.27 -32.13
N ARG A 132 18.12 -14.98 -32.92
CA ARG A 132 19.54 -14.66 -33.12
C ARG A 132 19.74 -13.27 -33.72
N LEU A 133 18.92 -12.89 -34.68
CA LEU A 133 18.92 -11.56 -35.32
C LEU A 133 18.18 -10.48 -34.49
N ARG A 134 17.59 -10.84 -33.36
CA ARG A 134 16.79 -9.95 -32.49
C ARG A 134 15.61 -9.28 -33.22
N SER A 135 15.06 -9.92 -34.25
CA SER A 135 13.91 -9.43 -35.02
C SER A 135 12.57 -9.98 -34.50
N PHE A 136 12.59 -11.04 -33.69
CA PHE A 136 11.39 -11.67 -33.15
C PHE A 136 10.61 -10.73 -32.21
N ARG A 137 9.31 -10.58 -32.44
CA ARG A 137 8.38 -9.79 -31.61
C ARG A 137 7.30 -10.69 -31.04
N ILE A 138 6.97 -10.49 -29.76
CA ILE A 138 5.91 -11.21 -29.07
C ILE A 138 4.61 -10.42 -29.20
N SER A 139 3.53 -11.07 -29.59
CA SER A 139 2.19 -10.45 -29.64
C SER A 139 1.70 -10.15 -28.22
N LEU A 140 1.54 -8.88 -27.88
CA LEU A 140 1.11 -8.43 -26.55
C LEU A 140 -0.29 -8.92 -26.19
N ASP A 141 -1.20 -8.98 -27.16
CA ASP A 141 -2.59 -9.44 -26.92
C ASP A 141 -2.64 -10.89 -26.44
N LYS A 142 -1.82 -11.78 -27.03
CA LYS A 142 -1.73 -13.18 -26.59
C LYS A 142 -1.09 -13.30 -25.20
N VAL A 143 -0.13 -12.44 -24.89
CA VAL A 143 0.48 -12.42 -23.54
C VAL A 143 -0.55 -11.96 -22.51
N LYS A 144 -1.34 -10.93 -22.84
CA LYS A 144 -2.38 -10.41 -21.97
C LYS A 144 -3.48 -11.45 -21.69
N THR A 145 -3.98 -12.13 -22.72
CA THR A 145 -5.03 -13.14 -22.55
C THR A 145 -4.55 -14.36 -21.75
N GLU A 146 -3.30 -14.80 -21.93
CA GLU A 146 -2.73 -15.89 -21.13
C GLU A 146 -2.41 -15.43 -19.69
N TRP A 147 -1.96 -14.19 -19.52
CA TRP A 147 -1.71 -13.60 -18.19
C TRP A 147 -3.00 -13.50 -17.38
N GLU A 148 -4.09 -12.99 -17.97
CA GLU A 148 -5.42 -12.89 -17.35
C GLU A 148 -5.90 -14.25 -16.80
N LYS A 149 -5.59 -15.36 -17.49
CA LYS A 149 -5.97 -16.73 -17.07
C LYS A 149 -5.06 -17.34 -15.99
N THR A 150 -3.80 -16.91 -15.90
CA THR A 150 -2.77 -17.59 -15.09
C THR A 150 -2.37 -16.79 -13.86
N ASN A 151 -1.50 -15.80 -14.04
CA ASN A 151 -0.89 -15.02 -12.95
C ASN A 151 -1.60 -13.69 -12.70
N GLY A 152 -2.50 -13.28 -13.59
CA GLY A 152 -3.27 -12.04 -13.51
C GLY A 152 -3.90 -11.80 -12.15
N PRO A 153 -4.72 -12.73 -11.63
CA PRO A 153 -5.34 -12.61 -10.31
C PRO A 153 -4.36 -12.24 -9.19
N TYR A 154 -3.20 -12.90 -9.13
CA TYR A 154 -2.21 -12.67 -8.08
C TYR A 154 -1.47 -11.34 -8.24
N HIS A 155 -1.25 -10.90 -9.48
CA HIS A 155 -0.66 -9.58 -9.74
C HIS A 155 -1.63 -8.46 -9.35
N ILE A 156 -2.92 -8.63 -9.66
CA ILE A 156 -3.97 -7.68 -9.30
C ILE A 156 -4.11 -7.61 -7.77
N GLN A 157 -4.08 -8.75 -7.08
CA GLN A 157 -4.06 -8.80 -5.62
C GLN A 157 -2.89 -7.99 -5.05
N ARG A 158 -1.66 -8.22 -5.55
CA ARG A 158 -0.48 -7.46 -5.10
C ARG A 158 -0.59 -5.97 -5.38
N LEU A 159 -1.21 -5.59 -6.50
CA LEU A 159 -1.48 -4.19 -6.79
C LEU A 159 -2.51 -3.62 -5.81
N ALA A 160 -3.62 -4.31 -5.57
CA ALA A 160 -4.64 -3.87 -4.61
C ALA A 160 -4.07 -3.72 -3.19
N GLU A 161 -3.17 -4.60 -2.77
CA GLU A 161 -2.41 -4.47 -1.51
C GLU A 161 -1.51 -3.23 -1.52
N HIS A 162 -0.76 -3.00 -2.61
CA HIS A 162 0.09 -1.82 -2.76
C HIS A 162 -0.70 -0.51 -2.71
N TYR A 163 -1.87 -0.48 -3.35
CA TYR A 163 -2.76 0.67 -3.32
C TYR A 163 -3.52 0.80 -1.99
N GLY A 164 -3.42 -0.16 -1.06
CA GLY A 164 -4.12 -0.11 0.24
C GLY A 164 -5.61 -0.45 0.18
N ILE A 165 -6.11 -1.02 -0.93
CA ILE A 165 -7.54 -1.30 -1.12
C ILE A 165 -8.06 -2.28 -0.08
N TYR A 166 -7.34 -3.37 0.19
CA TYR A 166 -7.75 -4.34 1.21
C TYR A 166 -7.71 -3.73 2.60
N ARG A 167 -6.68 -2.92 2.92
CA ARG A 167 -6.58 -2.29 4.25
C ARG A 167 -7.79 -1.41 4.54
N ASP A 168 -8.25 -0.66 3.54
CA ASP A 168 -9.32 0.33 3.72
C ASP A 168 -10.71 -0.34 3.61
N LEU A 169 -10.93 -1.21 2.62
CA LEU A 169 -12.22 -1.87 2.38
C LEU A 169 -12.45 -3.15 3.19
N PHE A 170 -11.39 -3.85 3.59
CA PHE A 170 -11.41 -5.15 4.29
C PHE A 170 -10.21 -5.29 5.27
N PRO A 171 -10.15 -4.56 6.40
CA PRO A 171 -8.94 -4.38 7.21
C PRO A 171 -8.18 -5.64 7.67
N MET A 172 -8.84 -6.81 7.71
CA MET A 172 -8.26 -8.09 8.13
C MET A 172 -8.37 -9.21 7.08
N ALA A 173 -8.81 -8.88 5.86
CA ALA A 173 -9.07 -9.87 4.84
C ALA A 173 -8.52 -9.46 3.47
N TYR A 174 -8.22 -10.45 2.64
CA TYR A 174 -7.92 -10.27 1.23
C TYR A 174 -8.73 -11.28 0.42
N PHE A 175 -8.81 -11.06 -0.88
CA PHE A 175 -9.31 -12.07 -1.81
C PHE A 175 -8.52 -12.03 -3.11
N VAL A 176 -8.42 -13.17 -3.78
CA VAL A 176 -7.82 -13.22 -5.11
C VAL A 176 -8.90 -13.01 -6.16
N PRO A 177 -8.84 -11.97 -7.01
CA PRO A 177 -9.86 -11.72 -8.03
C PRO A 177 -9.77 -12.77 -9.14
N ARG A 178 -10.57 -13.83 -9.03
CA ARG A 178 -10.62 -14.94 -10.00
C ARG A 178 -11.35 -14.56 -11.28
N VAL A 179 -12.34 -13.69 -11.17
CA VAL A 179 -13.15 -13.21 -12.30
C VAL A 179 -12.57 -11.89 -12.79
N MET A 180 -12.16 -11.86 -14.06
CA MET A 180 -11.60 -10.66 -14.68
C MET A 180 -12.73 -9.69 -15.03
N LEU A 181 -12.78 -8.57 -14.32
CA LEU A 181 -13.74 -7.51 -14.56
C LEU A 181 -13.20 -6.54 -15.62
N ARG A 182 -13.89 -6.41 -16.75
CA ARG A 182 -13.58 -5.42 -17.78
C ARG A 182 -14.59 -4.29 -17.72
N VAL A 183 -14.13 -3.12 -17.30
CA VAL A 183 -14.94 -1.90 -17.22
C VAL A 183 -14.44 -0.90 -18.25
N GLY A 184 -15.32 -0.43 -19.13
CA GLY A 184 -15.01 0.57 -20.14
C GLY A 184 -16.02 1.71 -20.09
N TYR A 185 -15.53 2.94 -19.95
CA TYR A 185 -16.35 4.13 -20.13
C TYR A 185 -16.49 4.48 -21.61
N GLU A 186 -17.58 5.13 -21.99
CA GLU A 186 -17.77 5.60 -23.36
C GLU A 186 -16.73 6.68 -23.72
N GLY A 187 -15.96 6.46 -24.79
CA GLY A 187 -14.88 7.34 -25.23
C GLY A 187 -13.91 6.66 -26.21
N ASP A 188 -12.89 7.39 -26.67
CA ASP A 188 -11.91 6.97 -27.69
C ASP A 188 -10.96 5.86 -27.22
N GLY A 189 -11.47 4.65 -26.92
CA GLY A 189 -10.71 3.43 -26.58
C GLY A 189 -9.77 3.48 -25.36
N SER A 190 -9.50 4.69 -24.85
CA SER A 190 -8.55 5.02 -23.79
C SER A 190 -9.22 5.04 -22.42
N ALA A 191 -10.55 4.97 -22.38
CA ALA A 191 -11.35 5.03 -21.16
C ALA A 191 -11.61 3.62 -20.56
N LEU A 192 -10.69 2.67 -20.79
CA LEU A 192 -10.73 1.36 -20.17
C LEU A 192 -10.14 1.41 -18.76
N VAL A 193 -10.85 0.87 -17.79
CA VAL A 193 -10.36 0.74 -16.41
C VAL A 193 -9.42 -0.47 -16.32
N HIS A 194 -8.31 -0.26 -15.65
CA HIS A 194 -7.32 -1.29 -15.33
C HIS A 194 -7.20 -1.43 -13.82
N TYR A 195 -5.98 -1.34 -13.29
CA TYR A 195 -5.65 -1.58 -11.88
C TYR A 195 -4.82 -0.40 -11.37
N GLY A 196 -5.42 0.79 -11.38
CA GLY A 196 -4.82 2.05 -10.92
C GLY A 196 -4.43 3.03 -12.04
N ASN A 197 -4.94 2.87 -13.26
CA ASN A 197 -4.76 3.89 -14.30
C ASN A 197 -5.54 5.17 -13.97
N HIS A 198 -5.11 6.29 -14.55
CA HIS A 198 -5.79 7.57 -14.36
C HIS A 198 -6.95 7.73 -15.35
N LEU A 199 -8.13 8.11 -14.86
CA LEU A 199 -9.29 8.52 -15.65
C LEU A 199 -9.86 9.83 -15.11
N SER A 200 -10.21 10.75 -16.01
CA SER A 200 -10.78 12.04 -15.59
C SER A 200 -12.26 11.89 -15.22
N PRO A 201 -12.80 12.74 -14.33
CA PRO A 201 -14.22 12.78 -13.99
C PRO A 201 -15.10 12.99 -15.24
N THR A 202 -14.59 13.74 -16.21
CA THR A 202 -15.25 13.99 -17.50
C THR A 202 -15.45 12.69 -18.31
N GLN A 203 -14.43 11.82 -18.34
CA GLN A 203 -14.52 10.49 -18.97
C GLN A 203 -15.46 9.56 -18.19
N ALA A 204 -15.48 9.68 -16.85
CA ALA A 204 -16.31 8.89 -15.96
C ALA A 204 -17.68 9.54 -15.65
N SER A 205 -18.19 10.39 -16.55
CA SER A 205 -19.44 11.12 -16.34
C SER A 205 -20.69 10.23 -16.45
N VAL A 206 -20.66 9.23 -17.33
CA VAL A 206 -21.73 8.26 -17.58
C VAL A 206 -21.35 6.90 -17.00
N ALA A 207 -22.34 6.09 -16.61
CA ALA A 207 -22.11 4.73 -16.12
C ALA A 207 -21.33 3.89 -17.16
N PRO A 208 -20.31 3.13 -16.74
CA PRO A 208 -19.48 2.37 -17.67
C PRO A 208 -20.17 1.10 -18.19
N HIS A 209 -19.73 0.62 -19.35
CA HIS A 209 -20.04 -0.71 -19.81
C HIS A 209 -19.17 -1.74 -19.11
N ILE A 210 -19.80 -2.76 -18.54
CA ILE A 210 -19.14 -3.79 -17.74
C ILE A 210 -19.34 -5.16 -18.39
N SER A 211 -18.25 -5.88 -18.54
CA SER A 211 -18.24 -7.25 -19.05
C SER A 211 -17.33 -8.14 -18.21
N PHE A 212 -17.80 -9.34 -17.91
CA PHE A 212 -17.07 -10.37 -17.18
C PHE A 212 -17.56 -11.76 -17.60
N GLU A 213 -16.73 -12.78 -17.38
CA GLU A 213 -17.09 -14.16 -17.69
C GLU A 213 -17.95 -14.73 -16.55
N ALA A 214 -19.20 -15.06 -16.85
CA ALA A 214 -20.20 -15.52 -15.90
C ALA A 214 -20.99 -16.71 -16.47
N GLU A 215 -21.46 -17.58 -15.57
CA GLU A 215 -22.36 -18.69 -15.90
C GLU A 215 -23.80 -18.14 -16.07
N GLU A 216 -24.60 -18.71 -16.96
CA GLU A 216 -25.94 -18.17 -17.31
C GLU A 216 -26.90 -18.13 -16.11
N ASP A 217 -26.82 -19.10 -15.20
CA ASP A 217 -27.68 -19.21 -14.03
C ASP A 217 -27.08 -18.56 -12.75
N SER A 218 -25.98 -17.82 -12.89
CA SER A 218 -25.30 -17.20 -11.75
C SER A 218 -25.80 -15.78 -11.47
N LEU A 219 -25.82 -15.40 -10.20
CA LEU A 219 -26.21 -14.07 -9.75
C LEU A 219 -24.98 -13.30 -9.26
N TRP A 220 -24.94 -12.00 -9.56
CA TRP A 220 -23.80 -11.14 -9.22
C TRP A 220 -24.24 -9.81 -8.63
N THR A 221 -23.38 -9.21 -7.83
CA THR A 221 -23.54 -7.85 -7.30
C THR A 221 -22.30 -7.03 -7.63
N LEU A 222 -22.51 -5.84 -8.16
CA LEU A 222 -21.48 -4.89 -8.50
C LEU A 222 -21.54 -3.70 -7.55
N LEU A 223 -20.40 -3.36 -6.97
CA LEU A 223 -20.21 -2.18 -6.11
C LEU A 223 -19.12 -1.29 -6.71
N LEU A 224 -19.39 0.01 -6.83
CA LEU A 224 -18.38 1.04 -7.07
C LEU A 224 -18.33 1.97 -5.85
N THR A 225 -17.16 2.05 -5.22
CA THR A 225 -16.95 2.88 -4.03
C THR A 225 -15.64 3.66 -4.08
N SER A 226 -15.59 4.78 -3.35
CA SER A 226 -14.43 5.64 -3.18
C SER A 226 -14.12 5.81 -1.69
N PRO A 227 -13.02 5.23 -1.18
CA PRO A 227 -12.60 5.41 0.21
C PRO A 227 -11.97 6.78 0.49
N ASP A 228 -11.54 7.51 -0.54
CA ASP A 228 -10.76 8.75 -0.37
C ASP A 228 -11.60 10.04 -0.51
N GLU A 229 -12.87 9.93 -0.93
CA GLU A 229 -13.69 11.08 -1.34
C GLU A 229 -14.60 11.65 -0.24
N HIS A 230 -14.69 10.95 0.89
CA HIS A 230 -15.60 11.36 1.94
C HIS A 230 -15.16 12.69 2.60
N LEU A 231 -16.09 13.64 2.67
CA LEU A 231 -15.79 15.05 3.01
C LEU A 231 -15.81 15.37 4.51
N HIS A 232 -16.36 14.49 5.35
CA HIS A 232 -16.56 14.76 6.79
C HIS A 232 -15.85 13.75 7.70
N ASP A 233 -16.04 12.45 7.45
CA ASP A 233 -15.41 11.33 8.15
C ASP A 233 -14.35 10.63 7.26
N GLY A 234 -13.10 10.54 7.74
CA GLY A 234 -12.01 9.90 6.99
C GLY A 234 -12.10 8.37 6.93
N GLU A 235 -12.96 7.76 7.75
CA GLU A 235 -13.16 6.30 7.80
C GLU A 235 -14.40 5.84 7.02
N GLN A 236 -15.10 6.76 6.36
CA GLN A 236 -16.28 6.46 5.56
C GLN A 236 -15.97 6.56 4.08
N GLU A 237 -16.76 5.83 3.30
CA GLU A 237 -16.64 5.78 1.85
C GLU A 237 -17.87 6.45 1.23
N TYR A 238 -17.76 6.87 -0.02
CA TYR A 238 -18.94 7.12 -0.84
C TYR A 238 -19.18 5.96 -1.81
N VAL A 239 -20.43 5.55 -1.90
CA VAL A 239 -20.91 4.64 -2.93
C VAL A 239 -21.31 5.42 -4.19
N HIS A 240 -20.67 5.09 -5.29
CA HIS A 240 -21.01 5.71 -6.57
C HIS A 240 -22.06 4.91 -7.30
N TRP A 241 -22.00 3.58 -7.22
CA TRP A 241 -22.93 2.69 -7.91
C TRP A 241 -23.06 1.37 -7.18
N LEU A 242 -24.28 0.84 -7.08
CA LEU A 242 -24.54 -0.47 -6.50
C LEU A 242 -25.68 -1.14 -7.26
N VAL A 243 -25.38 -2.28 -7.88
CA VAL A 243 -26.35 -3.09 -8.63
C VAL A 243 -26.30 -4.51 -8.10
N GLY A 244 -27.42 -5.02 -7.62
CA GLY A 244 -27.54 -6.39 -7.10
C GLY A 244 -28.33 -7.29 -8.03
N ASN A 245 -28.29 -8.60 -7.76
CA ASN A 245 -29.09 -9.61 -8.45
C ASN A 245 -28.95 -9.55 -9.99
N ILE A 246 -27.72 -9.34 -10.47
CA ILE A 246 -27.38 -9.30 -11.89
C ILE A 246 -27.42 -10.73 -12.43
N PRO A 247 -28.29 -11.06 -13.40
CA PRO A 247 -28.32 -12.39 -14.01
C PRO A 247 -27.16 -12.56 -15.01
N GLY A 248 -26.28 -13.52 -14.74
CA GLY A 248 -25.10 -13.79 -15.54
C GLY A 248 -24.21 -12.55 -15.70
N GLY A 249 -23.97 -12.15 -16.95
CA GLY A 249 -23.19 -10.95 -17.28
C GLY A 249 -24.01 -9.70 -17.60
N ALA A 250 -25.34 -9.75 -17.50
CA ALA A 250 -26.23 -8.68 -17.97
C ALA A 250 -26.46 -7.60 -16.91
N VAL A 251 -25.47 -6.73 -16.68
CA VAL A 251 -25.49 -5.69 -15.62
C VAL A 251 -26.74 -4.79 -15.69
N LEU A 252 -27.21 -4.45 -16.89
CA LEU A 252 -28.40 -3.61 -17.08
C LEU A 252 -29.71 -4.29 -16.65
N SER A 253 -29.73 -5.61 -16.52
CA SER A 253 -30.90 -6.38 -16.07
C SER A 253 -30.91 -6.59 -14.55
N GLY A 254 -29.86 -6.17 -13.85
CA GLY A 254 -29.80 -6.23 -12.39
C GLY A 254 -30.68 -5.18 -11.71
N GLN A 255 -30.91 -5.38 -10.42
CA GLN A 255 -31.62 -4.44 -9.58
C GLN A 255 -30.68 -3.30 -9.18
N GLU A 256 -30.96 -2.08 -9.64
CA GLU A 256 -30.20 -0.90 -9.24
C GLU A 256 -30.58 -0.48 -7.80
N ILE A 257 -29.67 -0.71 -6.86
CA ILE A 257 -29.84 -0.41 -5.43
C ILE A 257 -29.39 1.03 -5.15
N CYS A 258 -28.34 1.47 -5.83
CA CYS A 258 -27.86 2.85 -5.78
C CYS A 258 -27.52 3.34 -7.17
N PRO A 259 -28.14 4.43 -7.66
CA PRO A 259 -27.88 4.95 -8.99
C PRO A 259 -26.47 5.47 -9.14
N TYR A 260 -25.92 5.32 -10.35
CA TYR A 260 -24.60 5.83 -10.70
C TYR A 260 -24.49 7.34 -10.44
N ILE A 261 -23.38 7.77 -9.87
CA ILE A 261 -22.96 9.17 -9.82
C ILE A 261 -21.52 9.26 -10.29
N ALA A 262 -21.24 10.26 -11.13
CA ALA A 262 -19.89 10.53 -11.59
C ALA A 262 -18.94 10.77 -10.40
N PRO A 263 -17.67 10.41 -10.51
CA PRO A 263 -16.61 10.87 -9.61
C PRO A 263 -16.65 12.39 -9.42
N PHE A 264 -16.53 12.90 -8.19
CA PHE A 264 -16.46 14.34 -7.89
C PHE A 264 -15.28 14.68 -6.94
N PRO A 265 -14.03 14.29 -7.29
CA PRO A 265 -12.88 14.53 -6.43
C PRO A 265 -12.69 16.02 -6.15
N ALA A 266 -12.70 16.40 -4.88
CA ALA A 266 -12.63 17.80 -4.48
C ALA A 266 -11.27 18.43 -4.83
N LYS A 267 -11.29 19.72 -5.18
CA LYS A 267 -10.08 20.44 -5.61
C LYS A 267 -9.03 20.46 -4.50
N GLY A 268 -7.81 20.06 -4.84
CA GLY A 268 -6.67 20.04 -3.91
C GLY A 268 -6.56 18.81 -3.00
N THR A 269 -7.44 17.82 -3.14
CA THR A 269 -7.33 16.52 -2.43
C THR A 269 -6.33 15.55 -3.06
N GLY A 270 -5.94 15.78 -4.32
CA GLY A 270 -5.00 14.92 -5.04
C GLY A 270 -5.69 13.83 -5.85
N PHE A 271 -5.11 12.63 -5.88
CA PHE A 271 -5.66 11.47 -6.58
C PHE A 271 -6.53 10.65 -5.63
N GLN A 272 -7.77 10.39 -6.03
CA GLN A 272 -8.72 9.55 -5.31
C GLN A 272 -8.90 8.22 -6.04
N ARG A 273 -9.02 7.12 -5.29
CA ARG A 273 -9.19 5.77 -5.84
C ARG A 273 -10.68 5.43 -5.95
N TYR A 274 -11.08 4.92 -7.10
CA TYR A 274 -12.43 4.41 -7.35
C TYR A 274 -12.36 2.92 -7.60
N VAL A 275 -13.01 2.14 -6.75
CA VAL A 275 -12.87 0.67 -6.69
C VAL A 275 -14.17 0.01 -7.10
N PHE A 276 -14.11 -0.78 -8.16
CA PHE A 276 -15.15 -1.74 -8.55
C PHE A 276 -14.89 -3.08 -7.88
N ILE A 277 -15.88 -3.57 -7.15
CA ILE A 277 -15.89 -4.91 -6.56
C ILE A 277 -17.04 -5.69 -7.18
N LEU A 278 -16.74 -6.89 -7.66
CA LEU A 278 -17.73 -7.83 -8.15
C LEU A 278 -17.87 -8.97 -7.13
N PHE A 279 -19.07 -9.15 -6.60
CA PHE A 279 -19.43 -10.25 -5.72
C PHE A 279 -20.24 -11.30 -6.48
N LYS A 280 -19.91 -12.58 -6.30
CA LYS A 280 -20.74 -13.72 -6.71
C LYS A 280 -21.79 -13.96 -5.64
N GLN A 281 -23.06 -14.07 -6.02
CA GLN A 281 -24.15 -14.42 -5.12
C GLN A 281 -24.50 -15.89 -5.29
N ASP A 282 -24.70 -16.60 -4.18
CA ASP A 282 -25.16 -18.00 -4.22
C ASP A 282 -26.67 -18.11 -4.39
N VAL A 283 -27.41 -17.14 -3.84
CA VAL A 283 -28.87 -17.05 -3.89
C VAL A 283 -29.28 -15.62 -4.18
N HIS A 284 -30.50 -15.41 -4.68
CA HIS A 284 -31.09 -14.09 -4.80
C HIS A 284 -31.17 -13.41 -3.42
N VAL A 285 -30.57 -12.22 -3.31
CA VAL A 285 -30.48 -11.47 -2.05
C VAL A 285 -31.50 -10.34 -2.04
N ASP A 286 -32.21 -10.16 -0.94
CA ASP A 286 -33.05 -8.97 -0.75
C ASP A 286 -32.21 -7.81 -0.22
N PHE A 287 -32.07 -6.76 -1.02
CA PHE A 287 -31.31 -5.55 -0.68
C PHE A 287 -32.20 -4.40 -0.18
N SER A 288 -33.46 -4.67 0.18
CA SER A 288 -34.44 -3.66 0.60
C SER A 288 -33.93 -2.65 1.64
N SER A 289 -33.07 -3.06 2.57
CA SER A 289 -32.48 -2.17 3.59
C SER A 289 -31.44 -1.17 3.06
N ASP A 290 -30.77 -1.48 1.96
CA ASP A 290 -29.67 -0.68 1.42
C ASP A 290 -30.06 0.08 0.15
N VAL A 291 -31.32 -0.04 -0.30
CA VAL A 291 -31.88 0.71 -1.44
C VAL A 291 -31.84 2.21 -1.16
N ARG A 292 -31.31 2.95 -2.12
CA ARG A 292 -31.26 4.42 -2.12
C ARG A 292 -32.28 4.97 -3.10
N PRO A 293 -32.81 6.19 -2.86
CA PRO A 293 -33.73 6.82 -3.80
C PRO A 293 -33.06 7.04 -5.17
N SER A 294 -33.84 6.94 -6.25
CA SER A 294 -33.38 7.30 -7.60
C SER A 294 -34.06 8.61 -8.04
N PRO A 295 -33.32 9.71 -8.24
CA PRO A 295 -31.88 9.89 -8.08
C PRO A 295 -31.44 10.17 -6.61
N CYS A 296 -30.26 9.66 -6.22
CA CYS A 296 -29.68 9.90 -4.89
C CYS A 296 -28.60 11.00 -4.96
N HIS A 297 -28.94 12.24 -4.64
CA HIS A 297 -27.98 13.36 -4.55
C HIS A 297 -27.52 13.68 -3.13
N SER A 298 -28.09 13.03 -2.10
CA SER A 298 -27.70 13.27 -0.72
C SER A 298 -26.43 12.50 -0.36
N LEU A 299 -25.36 13.23 -0.03
CA LEU A 299 -24.08 12.64 0.42
C LEU A 299 -24.21 11.81 1.69
N LYS A 300 -25.13 12.18 2.59
CA LYS A 300 -25.41 11.41 3.82
C LYS A 300 -25.97 10.03 3.51
N GLN A 301 -26.82 9.92 2.49
CA GLN A 301 -27.37 8.62 2.07
C GLN A 301 -26.33 7.80 1.29
N ARG A 302 -25.41 8.46 0.58
CA ARG A 302 -24.29 7.81 -0.13
C ARG A 302 -23.13 7.41 0.79
N SER A 303 -23.13 7.86 2.04
CA SER A 303 -22.16 7.43 3.04
C SER A 303 -22.30 5.92 3.25
N PHE A 304 -21.18 5.21 3.11
CA PHE A 304 -21.16 3.76 3.03
C PHE A 304 -19.88 3.20 3.66
N LYS A 305 -19.95 1.96 4.13
CA LYS A 305 -18.79 1.19 4.58
C LYS A 305 -18.88 -0.20 3.97
N THR A 306 -17.93 -0.54 3.11
CA THR A 306 -17.92 -1.83 2.41
C THR A 306 -17.83 -3.01 3.37
N VAL A 307 -17.06 -2.87 4.46
CA VAL A 307 -16.94 -3.90 5.52
C VAL A 307 -18.30 -4.25 6.13
N ASP A 308 -19.08 -3.24 6.50
CA ASP A 308 -20.37 -3.45 7.18
C ASP A 308 -21.40 -4.05 6.22
N PHE A 309 -21.37 -3.64 4.96
CA PHE A 309 -22.19 -4.24 3.91
C PHE A 309 -21.83 -5.71 3.69
N TYR A 310 -20.54 -6.02 3.55
CA TYR A 310 -20.10 -7.39 3.35
C TYR A 310 -20.47 -8.28 4.53
N ARG A 311 -20.25 -7.82 5.76
CA ARG A 311 -20.59 -8.57 6.98
C ARG A 311 -22.08 -8.92 7.09
N LYS A 312 -22.99 -8.09 6.58
CA LYS A 312 -24.43 -8.40 6.56
C LYS A 312 -24.79 -9.56 5.63
N TYR A 313 -24.04 -9.71 4.54
CA TYR A 313 -24.37 -10.65 3.46
C TYR A 313 -23.26 -11.69 3.22
N GLU A 314 -22.32 -11.84 4.14
CA GLU A 314 -21.11 -12.68 4.00
C GLU A 314 -21.46 -14.13 3.64
N ASP A 315 -22.55 -14.66 4.20
CA ASP A 315 -23.04 -16.02 3.91
C ASP A 315 -23.65 -16.18 2.50
N LEU A 316 -23.98 -15.08 1.83
CA LEU A 316 -24.71 -15.05 0.55
C LEU A 316 -23.87 -14.54 -0.61
N ILE A 317 -22.88 -13.68 -0.34
CA ILE A 317 -22.07 -13.01 -1.35
C ILE A 317 -20.58 -13.27 -1.10
N THR A 318 -19.83 -13.58 -2.17
CA THR A 318 -18.38 -13.81 -2.11
C THR A 318 -17.65 -12.89 -3.10
N PRO A 319 -16.62 -12.13 -2.69
CA PRO A 319 -15.87 -11.29 -3.60
C PRO A 319 -15.10 -12.12 -4.64
N ALA A 320 -15.29 -11.77 -5.91
CA ALA A 320 -14.84 -12.57 -7.05
C ALA A 320 -13.99 -11.77 -8.04
N GLY A 321 -14.29 -10.49 -8.23
CA GLY A 321 -13.60 -9.60 -9.16
C GLY A 321 -13.28 -8.25 -8.55
N LEU A 322 -12.24 -7.62 -9.06
CA LEU A 322 -11.76 -6.31 -8.62
C LEU A 322 -11.24 -5.54 -9.83
N ALA A 323 -11.59 -4.26 -9.96
CA ALA A 323 -10.95 -3.32 -10.87
C ALA A 323 -10.96 -1.94 -10.23
N PHE A 324 -9.99 -1.08 -10.52
CA PHE A 324 -9.97 0.26 -9.93
C PHE A 324 -9.18 1.24 -10.79
N PHE A 325 -9.53 2.52 -10.68
CA PHE A 325 -8.83 3.62 -11.32
C PHE A 325 -8.60 4.77 -10.34
N GLN A 326 -7.76 5.71 -10.74
CA GLN A 326 -7.52 6.94 -10.00
C GLN A 326 -8.14 8.11 -10.75
N SER A 327 -8.80 9.00 -10.03
CA SER A 327 -9.30 10.27 -10.59
C SER A 327 -8.74 11.47 -9.84
N GLN A 328 -8.69 12.60 -10.52
CA GLN A 328 -8.27 13.89 -9.99
C GLN A 328 -9.34 14.91 -10.38
N TRP A 329 -9.44 15.98 -9.60
CA TRP A 329 -10.28 17.13 -9.92
C TRP A 329 -10.09 17.62 -11.37
N ASP A 330 -11.22 17.93 -12.01
CA ASP A 330 -11.35 18.51 -13.35
C ASP A 330 -12.52 19.50 -13.34
N GLU A 331 -12.65 20.34 -14.38
CA GLU A 331 -13.66 21.40 -14.45
C GLU A 331 -15.11 20.87 -14.39
N SER A 332 -15.34 19.64 -14.84
CA SER A 332 -16.64 18.96 -14.77
C SER A 332 -17.12 18.72 -13.33
N VAL A 333 -16.20 18.62 -12.37
CA VAL A 333 -16.52 18.41 -10.95
C VAL A 333 -17.23 19.63 -10.36
N THR A 334 -16.84 20.85 -10.75
CA THR A 334 -17.50 22.10 -10.34
C THR A 334 -18.99 22.08 -10.73
N SER A 335 -19.28 21.62 -11.95
CA SER A 335 -20.67 21.48 -12.42
C SER A 335 -21.46 20.44 -11.61
N THR A 336 -20.81 19.36 -11.19
CA THR A 336 -21.39 18.29 -10.36
C THR A 336 -21.77 18.81 -8.97
N PHE A 337 -20.89 19.55 -8.30
CA PHE A 337 -21.18 20.14 -6.99
C PHE A 337 -22.35 21.13 -7.04
N HIS A 338 -22.36 22.02 -8.03
CA HIS A 338 -23.37 23.06 -8.14
C HIS A 338 -24.72 22.56 -8.66
N THR A 339 -24.72 21.64 -9.63
CA THR A 339 -25.95 21.20 -10.33
C THR A 339 -26.54 19.95 -9.69
N LEU A 340 -25.73 18.90 -9.50
CA LEU A 340 -26.20 17.61 -9.00
C LEU A 340 -26.32 17.60 -7.48
N LEU A 341 -25.29 18.06 -6.77
CA LEU A 341 -25.26 18.04 -5.30
C LEU A 341 -25.88 19.30 -4.66
N ASN A 342 -26.15 20.35 -5.46
CA ASN A 342 -26.67 21.64 -5.03
C ASN A 342 -25.93 22.21 -3.79
N MET A 343 -24.60 22.18 -3.85
CA MET A 343 -23.72 22.65 -2.78
C MET A 343 -22.56 23.48 -3.33
N ARG A 344 -21.85 24.14 -2.41
CA ARG A 344 -20.61 24.86 -2.74
C ARG A 344 -19.48 23.85 -2.87
N GLU A 345 -18.65 24.04 -3.89
CA GLU A 345 -17.45 23.22 -4.10
C GLU A 345 -16.44 23.47 -2.97
N PRO A 346 -16.02 22.43 -2.23
CA PRO A 346 -14.94 22.55 -1.27
C PRO A 346 -13.59 22.56 -1.99
N VAL A 347 -12.72 23.49 -1.59
CA VAL A 347 -11.34 23.60 -2.09
C VAL A 347 -10.39 23.39 -0.92
N PHE A 348 -9.47 22.45 -1.08
CA PHE A 348 -8.46 22.11 -0.10
C PHE A 348 -7.09 22.60 -0.55
N GLU A 349 -6.23 22.92 0.40
CA GLU A 349 -4.84 23.27 0.17
C GLU A 349 -3.95 22.44 1.09
N TYR A 350 -2.80 22.01 0.58
CA TYR A 350 -1.83 21.27 1.38
C TYR A 350 -1.01 22.23 2.24
N GLU A 351 -1.40 22.38 3.50
CA GLU A 351 -0.64 23.14 4.48
C GLU A 351 0.57 22.32 4.99
N ARG A 352 1.77 22.84 4.76
CA ARG A 352 3.00 22.24 5.32
C ARG A 352 3.13 22.59 6.80
N PRO A 353 3.68 21.69 7.63
CA PRO A 353 3.99 22.03 9.01
C PRO A 353 4.93 23.24 9.04
N PRO A 354 4.75 24.17 10.00
CA PRO A 354 5.58 25.35 10.08
C PRO A 354 7.04 24.95 10.29
N VAL A 355 7.94 25.73 9.71
CA VAL A 355 9.38 25.49 9.84
C VAL A 355 9.77 25.59 11.32
N TYR A 356 10.40 24.55 11.84
CA TYR A 356 10.89 24.58 13.21
C TYR A 356 12.02 25.61 13.36
N HIS A 357 11.86 26.50 14.33
CA HIS A 357 12.89 27.42 14.77
C HIS A 357 13.18 27.16 16.25
N PRO A 358 14.47 27.03 16.65
CA PRO A 358 14.82 26.92 18.06
C PRO A 358 14.40 28.20 18.80
N PRO A 359 14.26 28.16 20.13
CA PRO A 359 13.93 29.35 20.90
C PRO A 359 14.95 30.47 20.65
N GLN A 360 14.44 31.70 20.43
CA GLN A 360 15.28 32.84 20.12
C GLN A 360 16.22 33.16 21.30
N GLN A 361 17.51 33.27 21.02
CA GLN A 361 18.51 33.66 21.99
C GLN A 361 18.73 35.17 21.92
N LYS A 362 18.86 35.81 23.09
CA LYS A 362 19.16 37.24 23.19
C LYS A 362 20.48 37.63 22.51
N TYR A 363 21.49 36.76 22.63
CA TYR A 363 22.81 36.95 22.04
C TYR A 363 23.18 35.74 21.17
N PRO A 364 22.77 35.72 19.90
CA PRO A 364 22.98 34.58 19.01
C PRO A 364 24.43 34.54 18.51
N HIS A 365 25.35 34.12 19.37
CA HIS A 365 26.77 34.09 19.08
C HIS A 365 27.09 33.17 17.88
N GLY A 366 27.88 33.68 16.92
CA GLY A 366 28.28 32.93 15.72
C GLY A 366 27.17 32.75 14.68
N GLN A 367 25.99 33.35 14.88
CA GLN A 367 24.91 33.32 13.88
C GLN A 367 25.03 34.48 12.89
N PRO A 368 24.60 34.30 11.64
CA PRO A 368 24.54 35.38 10.66
C PRO A 368 23.43 36.39 11.00
N LEU A 369 23.52 37.61 10.45
CA LEU A 369 22.51 38.66 10.66
C LEU A 369 21.07 38.23 10.31
N ARG A 370 20.92 37.39 9.26
CA ARG A 370 19.64 36.80 8.84
C ARG A 370 18.97 35.92 9.91
N TYR A 371 19.65 35.60 11.01
CA TYR A 371 19.05 34.95 12.17
C TYR A 371 17.85 35.74 12.70
N MET A 372 17.93 37.07 12.72
CA MET A 372 16.85 37.93 13.22
C MET A 372 15.62 37.87 12.32
N ASP A 373 15.79 37.59 11.02
CA ASP A 373 14.68 37.48 10.08
C ASP A 373 13.82 36.24 10.33
N ARG A 374 14.37 35.17 10.92
CA ARG A 374 13.61 33.95 11.26
C ARG A 374 12.48 34.19 12.27
N TYR A 375 12.62 35.23 13.08
CA TYR A 375 11.65 35.62 14.11
C TYR A 375 10.99 36.96 13.77
N ARG A 376 11.18 37.47 12.55
CA ARG A 376 10.49 38.66 12.08
C ARG A 376 9.19 38.21 11.44
N ASP A 377 8.04 38.66 11.97
CA ASP A 377 6.69 38.34 11.47
C ASP A 377 6.36 39.01 10.10
N GLY A 378 7.34 39.12 9.20
CA GLY A 378 7.17 39.65 7.85
C GLY A 378 6.93 41.17 7.74
N LYS A 379 7.00 41.94 8.83
CA LYS A 379 6.80 43.40 8.80
C LYS A 379 7.99 44.10 8.11
N GLU A 380 7.72 44.92 7.09
CA GLU A 380 8.76 45.63 6.32
C GLU A 380 9.48 46.71 7.15
N HIS A 381 8.71 47.59 7.80
CA HIS A 381 9.22 48.63 8.69
C HIS A 381 8.32 48.77 9.92
N THR A 382 8.92 48.93 11.09
CA THR A 382 8.21 49.16 12.35
C THR A 382 8.71 50.45 13.00
N TYR A 383 7.85 51.46 13.13
CA TYR A 383 8.18 52.76 13.73
C TYR A 383 7.73 52.88 15.19
N GLY A 384 6.97 51.92 15.71
CA GLY A 384 6.61 51.86 17.13
C GLY A 384 5.72 53.03 17.56
N ILE A 385 6.25 53.91 18.41
CA ILE A 385 5.56 55.10 18.95
C ILE A 385 5.77 56.38 18.12
N TYR A 386 6.59 56.31 17.06
CA TYR A 386 6.90 57.44 16.18
C TYR A 386 5.88 57.60 15.05
#